data_AF-A0A2E9N965-F1
#
_entry.id   AF-A0A2E9N965-F1
#
_cell.length_a   1.000
_cell.length_b   1.000
_cell.length_c   1.000
_cell.angle_alpha   90.00
_cell.angle_beta   90.00
_cell.angle_gamma   90.00
#
_symmetry.space_group_name_H-M   'P 1'
#
loop_
_entity.id
_entity.type
_entity.pdbx_description
1 polymer ?
#
loop_
_entity_poly.entity_id
_entity_poly.type
_entity_poly.pdbx_seq_one_letter_code
_entity_poly.pdbx_strand_id
1 'polypeptide(L)' 'MPTAVPPKAAVIVDQPEVGTAVGKTVPHFEFTLIDGTKRSTAQLASQGKPVFLFFFATW' A
#
# COMPACT_ATOMS: atom_id res chain seq x y z
N MET A 1 14.66 27.06 31.85
CA MET A 1 14.33 25.62 31.95
C MET A 1 13.95 25.16 30.55
N PRO A 2 14.61 24.16 29.93
CA PRO A 2 14.14 23.64 28.65
C PRO A 2 13.05 22.60 28.91
N THR A 3 11.82 22.92 28.49
CA THR A 3 10.68 22.00 28.48
C THR A 3 10.95 20.90 27.45
N ALA A 4 11.08 19.65 27.91
CA ALA A 4 11.19 18.51 27.03
C ALA A 4 9.86 18.28 26.30
N VAL A 5 9.91 18.27 24.96
CA VAL A 5 8.79 17.87 24.11
C VAL A 5 8.59 16.36 24.30
N PRO A 6 7.39 15.86 24.60
CA PRO A 6 7.19 14.43 24.77
C PRO A 6 7.50 13.73 23.43
N PRO A 7 8.22 12.59 23.44
CA PRO A 7 8.46 11.84 22.23
C PRO A 7 7.10 11.41 21.70
N LYS A 8 6.76 11.85 20.48
CA LYS A 8 5.66 11.29 19.70
C LYS A 8 5.89 9.78 19.70
N ALA A 9 5.03 9.04 20.40
CA ALA A 9 5.08 7.59 20.42
C ALA A 9 5.00 7.12 18.97
N ALA A 10 6.14 6.83 18.37
CA ALA A 10 6.21 6.09 17.14
C ALA A 10 5.67 4.73 17.52
N VAL A 11 4.41 4.48 17.21
CA VAL A 11 3.89 3.13 17.15
C VAL A 11 4.72 2.47 16.06
N ILE A 12 5.76 1.75 16.47
CA ILE A 12 6.53 0.88 15.59
C ILE A 12 5.59 -0.29 15.33
N VAL A 13 4.62 -0.07 14.45
CA VAL A 13 3.90 -1.17 13.83
C VAL A 13 4.96 -1.85 12.99
N ASP A 14 5.17 -3.15 13.21
CA ASP A 14 5.97 -4.04 12.37
C ASP A 14 5.31 -4.14 10.98
N GLN A 15 5.31 -3.03 10.25
CA GLN A 15 4.67 -2.92 8.95
C GLN A 15 5.63 -3.49 7.92
N PRO A 16 5.20 -4.47 7.11
CA PRO A 16 6.07 -5.05 6.11
C PRO A 16 6.57 -3.97 5.15
N GLU A 17 7.87 -4.01 4.86
CA GLU A 17 8.48 -3.11 3.86
C GLU A 17 7.73 -3.16 2.53
N VAL A 18 7.76 -2.07 1.78
CA VAL A 18 7.15 -2.00 0.45
C VAL A 18 8.01 -2.74 -0.56
N GLY A 19 7.41 -3.63 -1.35
CA GLY A 19 8.10 -4.39 -2.38
C GLY A 19 7.20 -5.43 -3.05
N THR A 20 7.75 -6.13 -4.06
CA THR A 20 7.03 -7.15 -4.84
C THR A 20 7.35 -8.58 -4.40
N ALA A 21 8.28 -8.75 -3.46
CA ALA A 21 8.61 -10.06 -2.89
C ALA A 21 7.51 -10.55 -1.92
N VAL A 22 7.45 -11.86 -1.71
CA VAL A 22 6.51 -12.47 -0.75
C VAL A 22 6.74 -11.92 0.65
N GLY A 23 5.65 -11.61 1.36
CA GLY A 23 5.68 -11.06 2.72
C GLY A 23 5.89 -9.54 2.78
N LYS A 24 6.01 -8.84 1.63
CA LYS A 24 6.14 -7.39 1.56
C LYS A 24 4.79 -6.72 1.26
N THR A 25 4.67 -5.44 1.62
CA THR A 25 3.52 -4.61 1.27
C THR A 25 3.60 -4.22 -0.20
N VAL A 26 2.52 -4.44 -0.95
CA VAL A 26 2.45 -4.07 -2.38
C VAL A 26 2.67 -2.56 -2.56
N PRO A 27 3.46 -2.12 -3.57
CA PRO A 27 3.63 -0.71 -3.90
C PRO A 27 2.31 0.01 -4.18
N HIS A 28 2.25 1.30 -3.82
CA HIS A 28 1.07 2.11 -4.10
C HIS A 28 1.09 2.60 -5.56
N PHE A 29 0.09 2.22 -6.34
CA PHE A 29 -0.09 2.74 -7.70
C PHE A 29 -1.56 2.79 -8.08
N GLU A 30 -1.86 3.65 -9.06
CA GLU A 30 -3.16 3.75 -9.69
C GLU A 30 -3.17 3.01 -11.03
N PHE A 31 -4.33 2.47 -11.39
CA PHE A 31 -4.58 1.83 -12.67
C PHE A 31 -5.98 2.17 -13.15
N THR A 32 -6.15 2.16 -14.46
CA THR A 32 -7.43 2.45 -15.12
C THR A 32 -8.05 1.15 -15.59
N LEU A 33 -9.28 0.90 -15.17
CA LEU A 33 -10.08 -0.24 -15.61
C LEU A 33 -10.57 -0.03 -17.05
N ILE A 34 -11.06 -1.10 -17.67
CA ILE A 34 -11.56 -1.07 -19.06
C ILE A 34 -12.73 -0.10 -19.27
N ASP A 35 -13.49 0.19 -18.21
CA ASP A 35 -14.60 1.15 -18.19
C ASP A 35 -14.13 2.61 -17.98
N GLY A 36 -12.82 2.84 -17.88
CA GLY A 36 -12.23 4.15 -17.58
C GLY A 36 -12.17 4.50 -16.09
N THR A 37 -12.68 3.64 -15.20
CA THR A 37 -12.64 3.87 -13.76
C THR A 37 -11.21 3.76 -13.23
N LYS A 38 -10.77 4.75 -12.46
CA LYS A 38 -9.48 4.69 -11.74
C LYS A 38 -9.64 3.89 -10.44
N ARG A 39 -8.67 3.01 -10.19
CA ARG A 39 -8.53 2.24 -8.95
C ARG A 39 -7.08 2.29 -8.46
N SER A 40 -6.87 2.02 -7.17
CA SER A 40 -5.52 1.93 -6.60
C SER A 40 -5.33 0.70 -5.73
N THR A 41 -4.08 0.31 -5.51
CA THR A 41 -3.75 -0.80 -4.62
C THR A 41 -4.17 -0.58 -3.17
N ALA A 42 -4.20 0.67 -2.66
CA ALA A 42 -4.76 0.91 -1.32
C ALA A 42 -6.28 0.81 -1.25
N GLN A 43 -7.00 1.23 -2.30
CA GLN A 43 -8.43 1.01 -2.36
C GLN A 43 -8.75 -0.49 -2.32
N LEU A 44 -7.98 -1.30 -3.05
CA LEU A 44 -8.10 -2.76 -3.00
C LEU A 44 -7.74 -3.32 -1.61
N ALA A 45 -6.63 -2.87 -1.01
CA ALA A 45 -6.20 -3.32 0.31
C ALA A 45 -7.24 -2.99 1.41
N SER A 46 -7.89 -1.82 1.33
CA SER A 46 -8.92 -1.41 2.29
C SER A 46 -10.17 -2.30 2.29
N GLN A 47 -10.38 -3.08 1.22
CA GLN A 47 -11.50 -4.03 1.15
C GLN A 47 -11.29 -5.27 2.03
N GLY A 48 -10.08 -5.51 2.52
CA GLY A 48 -9.76 -6.64 3.39
C GLY A 48 -9.94 -8.01 2.74
N LYS A 49 -9.90 -8.09 1.41
CA LYS A 49 -10.04 -9.32 0.63
C LYS A 49 -8.71 -9.65 -0.06
N PRO A 50 -8.39 -10.94 -0.26
CA PRO A 50 -7.27 -11.32 -1.12
C PRO A 50 -7.44 -10.75 -2.53
N VAL A 51 -6.34 -10.23 -3.09
CA VAL A 51 -6.30 -9.60 -4.40
C VAL A 51 -5.24 -10.29 -5.22
N PHE A 52 -5.58 -10.65 -6.45
CA PHE A 52 -4.63 -11.16 -7.44
C PHE A 52 -4.43 -10.11 -8.52
N LEU A 53 -3.18 -9.65 -8.69
CA LEU A 53 -2.81 -8.68 -9.71
C LEU A 53 -2.19 -9.42 -10.91
N PHE A 54 -2.78 -9.25 -12.08
CA PHE A 54 -2.27 -9.81 -13.34
C PHE A 54 -1.79 -8.67 -14.23
N PHE A 55 -0.54 -8.76 -14.68
CA PHE A 55 0.08 -7.80 -15.60
C PHE A 55 0.42 -8.53 -16.89
N PHE A 56 -0.01 -7.98 -18.02
CA PHE A 56 0.29 -8.52 -19.34
C PHE A 56 0.54 -7.38 -20.33
N ALA A 57 1.42 -7.65 -21.28
CA ALA A 57 1.66 -6.81 -22.44
C ALA A 57 0.80 -7.32 -23.60
N THR A 58 0.20 -6.42 -24.38
CA THR A 58 -0.60 -6.77 -25.57
C THR A 58 0.04 -6.31 -26.87
N TRP A 59 1.33 -5.95 -26.83
CA TRP A 59 2.11 -5.46 -27.97
C TRP A 59 3.06 -6.51 -28.51
#